data_AF-B2TI61-F1
#
_entry.id   AF-B2TI61-F1
#
_cell.length_a   1.000
_cell.length_b   1.000
_cell.length_c   1.000
_cell.angle_alpha   90.00
_cell.angle_beta   90.00
_cell.angle_gamma   90.00
#
_symmetry.space_group_name_H-M   'P 1'
#
loop_
_entity.id
_entity.type
_entity.pdbx_description
1 polymer ?
#
loop_
_entity_poly.entity_id
_entity_poly.type
_entity_poly.pdbx_seq_one_letter_code
_entity_poly.pdbx_strand_id
1 'polypeptide(L)'
;MKKLYRNLIIIFTLLIIVGIGLFASLKIYREIEDKKNGIGLTLDTYEGVDVYYNGSDYGKSYSNDGYYYGYKWQCVEYIKRFFYEAKVHKMPDVYGNTKDFFDQELEQCALNEKRGLYQYKNGANEKPMKDDLLVFTYTNYGHVVIISEVGDNYIEVVQQNMGQESRDKFELTFIENKYYVGGKREPAGWLRKE
;
A
#
# COMPACT_ATOMS: atom_id res chain seq x y z
N MET A 1 -12.46 -36.57 -43.97
CA MET A 1 -12.75 -36.10 -42.59
C MET A 1 -11.53 -36.18 -41.67
N LYS A 2 -10.95 -37.35 -41.34
CA LYS A 2 -9.81 -37.48 -40.39
C LYS A 2 -8.57 -36.60 -40.68
N LYS A 3 -8.17 -36.42 -41.96
CA LYS A 3 -7.03 -35.57 -42.36
C LYS A 3 -7.28 -34.07 -42.12
N LEU A 4 -8.54 -33.62 -42.28
CA LEU A 4 -8.95 -32.24 -42.02
C LEU A 4 -8.89 -31.94 -40.52
N TYR A 5 -9.40 -32.84 -39.67
CA TYR A 5 -9.31 -32.72 -38.20
C TYR A 5 -7.86 -32.69 -37.71
N ARG A 6 -6.99 -33.54 -38.26
CA ARG A 6 -5.55 -33.52 -37.91
C ARG A 6 -4.89 -32.18 -38.24
N ASN A 7 -5.16 -31.62 -39.42
CA ASN A 7 -4.60 -30.33 -39.81
C ASN A 7 -5.15 -29.19 -38.95
N LEU A 8 -6.44 -29.21 -38.60
CA LEU A 8 -7.04 -28.25 -37.67
C LEU A 8 -6.39 -28.30 -36.29
N ILE A 9 -6.13 -29.49 -35.75
CA ILE A 9 -5.45 -29.65 -34.45
C ILE A 9 -4.04 -29.04 -34.52
N ILE A 10 -3.26 -29.33 -35.57
CA ILE A 10 -1.91 -28.79 -35.73
C ILE A 10 -1.93 -27.26 -35.80
N ILE A 11 -2.84 -26.67 -36.59
CA ILE A 11 -2.98 -25.21 -36.69
C ILE A 11 -3.36 -24.61 -35.33
N PHE A 12 -4.32 -25.21 -34.62
CA PHE A 12 -4.74 -24.73 -33.31
C PHE A 12 -3.61 -24.81 -32.28
N THR A 13 -2.84 -25.90 -32.26
CA THR A 13 -1.66 -26.04 -31.41
C THR A 13 -0.61 -24.98 -31.74
N LEU A 14 -0.35 -24.70 -33.02
CA LEU A 14 0.59 -23.64 -33.44
C LEU A 14 0.11 -22.25 -32.99
N LEU A 15 -1.18 -21.95 -33.11
CA LEU A 15 -1.75 -20.68 -32.65
C LEU A 15 -1.60 -20.51 -31.12
N ILE A 16 -1.80 -21.58 -30.35
CA ILE A 16 -1.57 -21.55 -28.90
C ILE A 16 -0.10 -21.26 -28.60
N ILE A 17 0.84 -21.95 -29.27
CA ILE A 17 2.28 -21.74 -29.06
C ILE A 17 2.67 -20.30 -29.38
N VAL A 18 2.19 -19.75 -30.49
CA VAL A 18 2.42 -18.34 -30.87
C VAL A 18 1.82 -17.40 -29.82
N GLY A 19 0.60 -17.67 -29.37
CA GLY A 19 -0.06 -16.88 -28.33
C GLY A 19 0.73 -16.87 -27.01
N ILE A 20 1.24 -18.02 -26.57
CA ILE A 20 2.11 -18.14 -25.39
C ILE A 20 3.41 -17.37 -25.59
N GLY A 21 4.03 -17.49 -26.77
CA GLY A 21 5.26 -16.77 -27.12
C GLY A 21 5.08 -15.26 -27.08
N LEU A 22 3.98 -14.75 -27.65
CA LEU A 22 3.63 -13.32 -27.61
C LEU A 22 3.34 -12.83 -26.19
N PHE A 23 2.63 -13.62 -25.39
CA PHE A 23 2.37 -13.28 -24.00
C PHE A 23 3.68 -13.19 -23.18
N ALA A 24 4.57 -14.18 -23.35
CA ALA A 24 5.87 -14.19 -22.68
C ALA A 24 6.75 -13.01 -23.13
N SER A 25 6.79 -12.70 -24.43
CA SER A 25 7.59 -11.59 -24.94
C SER A 25 7.08 -10.23 -24.44
N LEU A 26 5.76 -10.04 -24.36
CA LEU A 26 5.16 -8.84 -23.77
C LEU A 26 5.51 -8.69 -22.29
N LYS A 27 5.50 -9.80 -21.54
CA LYS A 27 5.87 -9.78 -20.11
C LYS A 27 7.33 -9.39 -19.91
N ILE A 28 8.24 -9.99 -20.68
CA ILE A 28 9.68 -9.68 -20.63
C ILE A 28 9.92 -8.23 -21.04
N TYR A 29 9.27 -7.75 -22.09
CA TYR A 29 9.38 -6.36 -22.54
C TYR A 29 8.97 -5.37 -21.44
N ARG A 30 7.86 -5.63 -20.75
CA ARG A 30 7.40 -4.81 -19.62
C ARG A 30 8.41 -4.79 -18.48
N GLU A 31 8.93 -5.96 -18.09
CA GLU A 31 9.92 -6.05 -17.01
C GLU A 31 11.22 -5.29 -17.34
N ILE A 32 11.64 -5.30 -18.61
CA ILE A 32 12.79 -4.50 -19.08
C ILE A 32 12.48 -3.00 -18.99
N GLU A 33 11.30 -2.57 -19.43
CA GLU A 33 10.89 -1.17 -19.41
C GLU A 33 10.70 -0.65 -17.97
N ASP A 34 10.11 -1.45 -17.09
CA ASP A 34 9.96 -1.14 -15.67
C ASP A 34 11.33 -0.94 -15.02
N LYS A 35 12.26 -1.87 -15.25
CA LYS A 35 13.64 -1.76 -14.75
C LYS A 35 14.35 -0.53 -15.28
N LYS A 36 14.19 -0.22 -16.57
CA LYS A 36 14.76 0.97 -17.21
C LYS A 36 14.22 2.27 -16.57
N ASN A 37 12.95 2.28 -16.19
CA ASN A 37 12.29 3.41 -15.53
C ASN A 37 12.42 3.39 -14.00
N GLY A 38 13.16 2.43 -13.45
CA GLY A 38 13.41 2.29 -12.01
C GLY A 38 12.22 1.79 -11.19
N ILE A 39 11.15 1.32 -11.84
CA ILE A 39 9.96 0.79 -11.18
C ILE A 39 10.34 -0.46 -10.38
N GLY A 40 9.96 -0.49 -9.10
CA GLY A 40 10.32 -1.57 -8.19
C GLY A 40 11.74 -1.51 -7.63
N LEU A 41 12.51 -0.46 -7.91
CA LEU A 41 13.74 -0.21 -7.16
C LEU A 41 13.41 0.14 -5.71
N THR A 42 14.20 -0.40 -4.78
CA THR A 42 14.13 -0.03 -3.36
C THR A 42 14.59 1.40 -3.19
N LEU A 43 13.71 2.26 -2.68
CA LEU A 43 14.01 3.65 -2.32
C LEU A 43 14.48 3.78 -0.87
N ASP A 44 13.95 2.92 0.01
CA ASP A 44 14.10 3.01 1.46
C ASP A 44 13.74 1.67 2.10
N THR A 45 14.03 1.50 3.38
CA THR A 45 13.62 0.36 4.19
C THR A 45 13.24 0.84 5.59
N TYR A 46 12.12 0.36 6.11
CA TYR A 46 11.67 0.67 7.47
C TYR A 46 11.23 -0.60 8.20
N GLU A 47 11.79 -0.84 9.39
CA GLU A 47 11.55 -2.07 10.18
C GLU A 47 11.75 -3.37 9.35
N GLY A 48 12.72 -3.34 8.44
CA GLY A 48 13.02 -4.46 7.54
C GLY A 48 12.08 -4.62 6.34
N VAL A 49 11.14 -3.69 6.14
CA VAL A 49 10.18 -3.70 5.03
C VAL A 49 10.55 -2.64 4.01
N ASP A 50 10.82 -3.08 2.78
CA ASP A 50 11.26 -2.19 1.70
C ASP A 50 10.15 -1.28 1.17
N VAL A 51 10.53 -0.06 0.82
CA VAL A 51 9.74 0.92 0.08
C VAL A 51 10.21 0.92 -1.36
N TYR A 52 9.31 0.66 -2.30
CA TYR A 52 9.63 0.60 -3.71
C TYR A 52 9.16 1.82 -4.49
N TYR A 53 9.93 2.19 -5.52
CA TYR A 53 9.52 3.22 -6.46
C TYR A 53 8.31 2.75 -7.27
N ASN A 54 7.23 3.52 -7.18
CA ASN A 54 5.98 3.20 -7.87
C ASN A 54 6.00 3.68 -9.32
N GLY A 55 5.47 2.85 -10.21
CA GLY A 55 5.29 3.16 -11.63
C GLY A 55 3.83 3.01 -12.08
N SER A 56 3.65 2.85 -13.38
CA SER A 56 2.35 2.62 -14.02
C SER A 56 1.91 1.16 -14.02
N ASP A 57 2.70 0.23 -13.47
CA ASP A 57 2.32 -1.18 -13.40
C ASP A 57 1.33 -1.43 -12.25
N TYR A 58 0.36 -2.32 -12.50
CA TYR A 58 -0.66 -2.74 -11.54
C TYR A 58 -0.52 -4.24 -11.23
N GLY A 59 0.71 -4.77 -11.22
CA GLY A 59 0.96 -6.14 -10.80
C GLY A 59 0.45 -6.38 -9.38
N LYS A 60 -0.19 -7.52 -9.11
CA LYS A 60 -0.63 -7.86 -7.74
C LYS A 60 0.55 -8.34 -6.90
N SER A 61 0.57 -7.93 -5.63
CA SER A 61 1.58 -8.29 -4.62
C SER A 61 0.95 -9.19 -3.56
N TYR A 62 1.66 -10.25 -3.19
CA TYR A 62 1.21 -11.25 -2.22
C TYR A 62 2.37 -11.68 -1.33
N SER A 63 2.05 -12.08 -0.10
CA SER A 63 2.96 -12.85 0.75
C SER A 63 3.14 -14.28 0.21
N ASN A 64 4.13 -14.99 0.75
CA ASN A 64 4.38 -16.41 0.43
C ASN A 64 3.19 -17.32 0.80
N ASP A 65 2.39 -16.94 1.80
CA ASP A 65 1.20 -17.69 2.23
C ASP A 65 -0.09 -17.25 1.52
N GLY A 66 0.02 -16.36 0.52
CA GLY A 66 -1.10 -15.95 -0.34
C GLY A 66 -1.93 -14.77 0.16
N TYR A 67 -1.53 -14.11 1.25
CA TYR A 67 -2.16 -12.87 1.69
C TYR A 67 -1.90 -11.75 0.67
N TYR A 68 -2.99 -11.15 0.18
CA TYR A 68 -2.93 -10.10 -0.83
C TYR A 68 -2.56 -8.76 -0.21
N TYR A 69 -1.40 -8.22 -0.55
CA TYR A 69 -0.98 -6.89 -0.10
C TYR A 69 -1.71 -5.79 -0.88
N GLY A 70 -1.68 -5.85 -2.20
CA GLY A 70 -2.23 -4.79 -3.04
C GLY A 70 -1.61 -4.79 -4.43
N TYR A 71 -1.80 -3.71 -5.17
CA TYR A 71 -1.10 -3.49 -6.42
C TYR A 71 0.29 -2.91 -6.16
N LYS A 72 1.32 -3.53 -6.74
CA LYS A 72 2.69 -3.03 -6.75
C LYS A 72 2.72 -1.67 -7.45
N TRP A 73 3.35 -0.63 -6.93
CA TRP A 73 3.90 -0.40 -5.59
C TRP A 73 3.11 0.74 -4.93
N GLN A 74 1.80 0.54 -4.79
CA GLN A 74 0.89 1.55 -4.26
C GLN A 74 1.02 1.70 -2.73
N CYS A 75 0.48 2.79 -2.20
CA CYS A 75 0.50 3.06 -0.76
C CYS A 75 -0.25 1.98 0.06
N VAL A 76 -1.37 1.46 -0.45
CA VAL A 76 -2.11 0.35 0.21
C VAL A 76 -1.31 -0.95 0.20
N GLU A 77 -0.54 -1.22 -0.86
CA GLU A 77 0.34 -2.40 -0.92
C GLU A 77 1.41 -2.31 0.16
N TYR A 78 2.07 -1.16 0.29
CA TYR A 78 3.11 -0.93 1.29
C TYR A 78 2.61 -1.16 2.71
N ILE A 79 1.54 -0.49 3.11
CA ILE A 79 1.05 -0.56 4.49
C ILE A 79 0.58 -1.97 4.84
N LYS A 80 -0.09 -2.69 3.93
CA LYS A 80 -0.53 -4.06 4.19
C LYS A 80 0.65 -5.03 4.28
N ARG A 81 1.69 -4.81 3.47
CA ARG A 81 2.94 -5.56 3.56
C ARG A 81 3.68 -5.26 4.86
N PHE A 82 3.76 -4.00 5.26
CA PHE A 82 4.34 -3.58 6.55
C PHE A 82 3.65 -4.24 7.75
N PHE A 83 2.32 -4.17 7.84
CA PHE A 83 1.60 -4.81 8.94
C PHE A 83 1.76 -6.33 8.94
N TYR A 84 1.81 -6.96 7.76
CA TYR A 84 2.03 -8.39 7.67
C TYR A 84 3.45 -8.79 8.12
N GLU A 85 4.48 -8.14 7.57
CA GLU A 85 5.88 -8.54 7.73
C GLU A 85 6.46 -8.07 9.07
N ALA A 86 6.21 -6.82 9.45
CA ALA A 86 6.79 -6.23 10.66
C ALA A 86 5.88 -6.38 11.91
N LYS A 87 4.56 -6.49 11.72
CA LYS A 87 3.58 -6.52 12.83
C LYS A 87 2.81 -7.83 12.97
N VAL A 88 3.11 -8.82 12.14
CA VAL A 88 2.45 -10.14 12.15
C VAL A 88 0.92 -10.00 12.08
N HIS A 89 0.44 -9.02 11.31
CA HIS A 89 -0.96 -8.62 11.26
C HIS A 89 -1.50 -8.67 9.84
N LYS A 90 -2.63 -9.38 9.68
CA LYS A 90 -3.44 -9.38 8.45
C LYS A 90 -4.67 -8.54 8.67
N MET A 91 -4.90 -7.58 7.76
CA MET A 91 -6.16 -6.83 7.77
C MET A 91 -7.29 -7.75 7.28
N PRO A 92 -8.41 -7.87 8.03
CA PRO A 92 -9.52 -8.74 7.65
C PRO A 92 -10.14 -8.39 6.29
N ASP A 93 -10.37 -7.11 6.03
CA ASP A 93 -10.82 -6.61 4.75
C ASP A 93 -9.60 -6.11 3.93
N VAL A 94 -9.35 -6.79 2.82
CA VAL A 94 -8.23 -6.51 1.92
C VAL A 94 -8.56 -5.50 0.82
N TYR A 95 -9.81 -5.05 0.73
CA TYR A 95 -10.32 -4.17 -0.32
C TYR A 95 -10.56 -2.73 0.17
N GLY A 96 -10.89 -1.88 -0.80
CA GLY A 96 -11.12 -0.45 -0.61
C GLY A 96 -9.99 0.42 -1.13
N ASN A 97 -10.32 1.68 -1.39
CA ASN A 97 -9.34 2.72 -1.56
C ASN A 97 -8.81 3.15 -0.20
N THR A 98 -7.74 3.93 -0.23
CA THR A 98 -7.07 4.39 0.96
C THR A 98 -7.96 5.15 1.94
N LYS A 99 -8.88 6.00 1.44
CA LYS A 99 -9.84 6.72 2.29
C LYS A 99 -10.79 5.78 3.05
N ASP A 100 -11.03 4.58 2.52
CA ASP A 100 -11.91 3.57 3.13
C ASP A 100 -11.22 2.86 4.31
N PHE A 101 -9.95 3.18 4.61
CA PHE A 101 -9.24 2.66 5.78
C PHE A 101 -9.66 3.34 7.08
N PHE A 102 -10.29 4.50 7.00
CA PHE A 102 -10.75 5.24 8.17
C PHE A 102 -12.27 5.34 8.16
N ASP A 103 -12.90 4.94 9.25
CA ASP A 103 -14.35 5.04 9.44
C ASP A 103 -14.67 6.29 10.26
N GLN A 104 -15.31 7.30 9.64
CA GLN A 104 -15.61 8.57 10.31
C GLN A 104 -16.61 8.42 11.47
N GLU A 105 -17.43 7.38 11.43
CA GLU A 105 -18.50 7.13 12.40
C GLU A 105 -17.98 6.37 13.63
N LEU A 106 -16.80 5.75 13.57
CA LEU A 106 -16.21 5.10 14.73
C LEU A 106 -15.84 6.12 15.80
N GLU A 107 -16.10 5.77 17.06
CA GLU A 107 -15.69 6.58 18.21
C GLU A 107 -14.16 6.62 18.36
N GLN A 108 -13.68 7.59 19.13
CA GLN A 108 -12.27 7.68 19.50
C GLN A 108 -11.84 6.39 20.23
N CYS A 109 -10.70 5.80 19.83
CA CYS A 109 -10.17 4.56 20.42
C CYS A 109 -11.11 3.33 20.21
N ALA A 110 -11.90 3.32 19.14
CA ALA A 110 -12.72 2.17 18.78
C ALA A 110 -11.99 1.21 17.83
N LEU A 111 -12.31 -0.09 17.91
CA LEU A 111 -11.80 -1.10 17.00
C LEU A 111 -12.41 -0.89 15.60
N ASN A 112 -11.55 -0.70 14.60
CA ASN A 112 -11.92 -0.78 13.20
C ASN A 112 -11.83 -2.25 12.74
N GLU A 113 -12.95 -2.96 12.77
CA GLU A 113 -13.01 -4.40 12.48
C GLU A 113 -12.53 -4.75 11.06
N LYS A 114 -12.75 -3.87 10.07
CA LYS A 114 -12.27 -4.08 8.70
C LYS A 114 -10.75 -4.11 8.60
N ARG A 115 -10.06 -3.36 9.47
CA ARG A 115 -8.60 -3.29 9.49
C ARG A 115 -7.98 -4.14 10.60
N GLY A 116 -8.77 -4.52 11.60
CA GLY A 116 -8.29 -5.22 12.79
C GLY A 116 -7.32 -4.37 13.61
N LEU A 117 -7.56 -3.05 13.66
CA LEU A 117 -6.73 -2.05 14.31
C LEU A 117 -7.60 -1.07 15.10
N TYR A 118 -7.10 -0.52 16.20
CA TYR A 118 -7.77 0.55 16.93
C TYR A 118 -7.61 1.87 16.20
N GLN A 119 -8.68 2.67 16.12
CA GLN A 119 -8.72 3.91 15.37
C GLN A 119 -8.77 5.13 16.28
N TYR A 120 -7.95 6.13 15.97
CA TYR A 120 -7.86 7.39 16.69
C TYR A 120 -8.05 8.55 15.72
N LYS A 121 -8.89 9.50 16.11
CA LYS A 121 -9.18 10.72 15.35
C LYS A 121 -8.08 11.75 15.56
N ASN A 122 -7.70 12.42 14.47
CA ASN A 122 -6.88 13.62 14.57
C ASN A 122 -7.65 14.71 15.34
N GLY A 123 -6.97 15.46 16.21
CA GLY A 123 -7.61 16.44 17.10
C GLY A 123 -8.32 15.82 18.30
N ALA A 124 -7.97 14.60 18.70
CA ALA A 124 -8.45 13.94 19.91
C ALA A 124 -7.33 13.75 20.95
N ASN A 125 -7.61 13.04 22.04
CA ASN A 125 -6.78 12.99 23.24
C ASN A 125 -5.65 11.94 23.22
N GLU A 126 -5.44 11.24 22.11
CA GLU A 126 -4.40 10.22 21.99
C GLU A 126 -3.23 10.74 21.16
N LYS A 127 -1.99 10.48 21.60
CA LYS A 127 -0.79 10.85 20.83
C LYS A 127 -0.56 9.80 19.73
N PRO A 128 -0.20 10.19 18.49
CA PRO A 128 0.31 9.24 17.52
C PRO A 128 1.60 8.58 18.03
N MET A 129 1.82 7.34 17.62
CA MET A 129 2.97 6.52 17.98
C MET A 129 3.70 6.07 16.72
N LYS A 130 4.96 5.67 16.91
CA LYS A 130 5.71 4.94 15.90
C LYS A 130 4.89 3.73 15.43
N ASP A 131 4.96 3.44 14.14
CA ASP A 131 4.25 2.37 13.43
C ASP A 131 2.74 2.54 13.24
N ASP A 132 2.15 3.64 13.70
CA ASP A 132 0.76 3.95 13.41
C ASP A 132 0.53 4.15 11.90
N LEU A 133 -0.61 3.67 11.42
CA LEU A 133 -1.09 3.91 10.06
C LEU A 133 -1.83 5.23 10.00
N LEU A 134 -1.23 6.25 9.42
CA LEU A 134 -1.85 7.56 9.26
C LEU A 134 -2.69 7.57 7.95
N VAL A 135 -3.95 8.00 8.03
CA VAL A 135 -4.90 7.96 6.90
C VAL A 135 -5.31 9.36 6.47
N PHE A 136 -5.14 9.65 5.18
CA PHE A 136 -5.58 10.87 4.53
C PHE A 136 -6.76 10.61 3.60
N THR A 137 -7.81 11.41 3.70
CA THR A 137 -9.07 11.23 2.96
C THR A 137 -9.36 12.32 1.91
N TYR A 138 -8.44 13.28 1.74
CA TYR A 138 -8.68 14.52 0.98
C TYR A 138 -8.68 14.38 -0.56
N THR A 139 -8.31 13.22 -1.13
CA THR A 139 -8.39 12.97 -2.58
C THR A 139 -9.46 11.91 -2.90
N ASN A 140 -9.78 11.72 -4.19
CA ASN A 140 -10.74 10.71 -4.64
C ASN A 140 -10.45 9.31 -4.07
N TYR A 141 -9.17 8.98 -3.89
CA TYR A 141 -8.70 7.69 -3.38
C TYR A 141 -8.19 7.76 -1.93
N GLY A 142 -7.74 8.93 -1.47
CA GLY A 142 -6.98 9.11 -0.22
C GLY A 142 -5.49 8.79 -0.34
N HIS A 143 -4.77 8.83 0.78
CA HIS A 143 -3.37 8.40 0.90
C HIS A 143 -3.09 7.84 2.30
N VAL A 144 -2.12 6.94 2.43
CA VAL A 144 -1.76 6.28 3.69
C VAL A 144 -0.25 6.20 3.80
N VAL A 145 0.22 6.37 5.02
CA VAL A 145 1.63 6.35 5.37
C VAL A 145 1.80 5.69 6.74
N ILE A 146 3.00 5.18 7.04
CA ILE A 146 3.35 4.66 8.37
C ILE A 146 4.17 5.71 9.10
N ILE A 147 3.87 5.98 10.37
CA ILE A 147 4.69 6.88 11.20
C ILE A 147 6.02 6.20 11.50
N SER A 148 7.13 6.75 11.01
CA SER A 148 8.48 6.23 11.25
C SER A 148 9.10 6.71 12.55
N GLU A 149 8.78 7.93 12.96
CA GLU A 149 9.30 8.60 14.15
C GLU A 149 8.27 9.57 14.72
N VAL A 150 8.26 9.72 16.06
CA VAL A 150 7.45 10.73 16.76
C VAL A 150 8.38 11.57 17.62
N GLY A 151 8.55 12.84 17.25
CA GLY A 151 9.28 13.83 18.01
C GLY A 151 8.39 14.59 19.00
N ASP A 152 8.92 15.70 19.53
CA ASP A 152 8.19 16.58 20.44
C ASP A 152 7.10 17.37 19.73
N ASN A 153 7.41 17.90 18.55
CA ASN A 153 6.54 18.76 17.75
C ASN A 153 6.42 18.32 16.27
N TYR A 154 6.86 17.11 15.94
CA TYR A 154 6.72 16.55 14.61
C TYR A 154 6.49 15.04 14.65
N ILE A 155 6.03 14.52 13.52
CA ILE A 155 6.17 13.12 13.17
C ILE A 155 6.95 13.01 11.86
N GLU A 156 7.70 11.94 11.69
CA GLU A 156 8.21 11.50 10.39
C GLU A 156 7.39 10.31 9.93
N VAL A 157 7.15 10.22 8.62
CA VAL A 157 6.43 9.11 8.01
C VAL A 157 7.26 8.45 6.93
N VAL A 158 6.93 7.20 6.64
CA VAL A 158 7.43 6.43 5.49
C VAL A 158 6.28 6.00 4.58
N GLN A 159 6.50 6.08 3.27
CA GLN A 159 5.43 5.93 2.27
C GLN A 159 5.91 5.42 0.91
N GLN A 160 5.00 4.77 0.17
CA GLN A 160 5.11 4.51 -1.27
C GLN A 160 4.16 5.41 -2.06
N ASN A 161 4.32 5.41 -3.38
CA ASN A 161 3.45 6.11 -4.33
C ASN A 161 3.46 7.65 -4.20
N MET A 162 4.64 8.21 -3.90
CA MET A 162 4.91 9.65 -3.85
C MET A 162 6.18 10.01 -4.64
N GLY A 163 6.36 9.38 -5.81
CA GLY A 163 7.59 9.52 -6.58
C GLY A 163 8.79 8.93 -5.84
N GLN A 164 9.88 9.71 -5.72
CA GLN A 164 11.09 9.32 -4.99
C GLN A 164 11.04 9.69 -3.49
N GLU A 165 9.97 10.37 -3.03
CA GLU A 165 9.86 10.81 -1.64
C GLU A 165 9.33 9.67 -0.75
N SER A 166 10.25 8.84 -0.24
CA SER A 166 9.93 7.76 0.70
C SER A 166 9.62 8.26 2.12
N ARG A 167 10.13 9.44 2.50
CA ARG A 167 9.94 10.05 3.83
C ARG A 167 9.31 11.44 3.71
N ASP A 168 8.50 11.81 4.69
CA ASP A 168 7.97 13.18 4.84
C ASP A 168 7.82 13.50 6.34
N LYS A 169 7.74 14.78 6.69
CA LYS A 169 7.53 15.25 8.06
C LYS A 169 6.28 16.11 8.15
N PHE A 170 5.54 15.89 9.24
CA PHE A 170 4.32 16.61 9.59
C PHE A 170 4.48 17.27 10.95
N GLU A 171 3.82 18.39 11.13
CA GLU A 171 3.75 19.07 12.42
C GLU A 171 2.89 18.26 13.37
N LEU A 172 3.33 18.16 14.63
CA LEU A 172 2.56 17.60 15.74
C LEU A 172 2.39 18.67 16.80
N THR A 173 1.15 19.06 17.08
CA THR A 173 0.85 20.04 18.13
C THR A 173 -0.05 19.44 19.19
N PHE A 174 0.08 19.95 20.42
CA PHE A 174 -0.74 19.55 21.55
C PHE A 174 -1.39 20.80 22.15
N ILE A 175 -2.71 20.93 21.98
CA ILE A 175 -3.49 22.12 22.36
C ILE A 175 -4.76 21.63 23.05
N GLU A 176 -5.10 22.20 24.21
CA GLU A 176 -6.33 21.88 24.95
C GLU A 176 -6.57 20.36 25.15
N ASN A 177 -5.51 19.63 25.51
CA ASN A 177 -5.53 18.17 25.73
C ASN A 177 -5.85 17.34 24.48
N LYS A 178 -5.56 17.89 23.29
CA LYS A 178 -5.76 17.23 21.98
C LYS A 178 -4.48 17.28 21.15
N TYR A 179 -4.20 16.18 20.44
CA TYR A 179 -3.10 16.07 19.51
C TYR A 179 -3.56 16.33 18.08
N TYR A 180 -2.83 17.17 17.37
CA TYR A 180 -3.08 17.52 15.98
C TYR A 180 -1.85 17.22 15.14
N VAL A 181 -2.02 16.34 14.15
CA VAL A 181 -1.05 16.11 13.07
C VAL A 181 -1.47 16.95 11.87
N GLY A 182 -0.54 17.71 11.27
CA GLY A 182 -0.88 18.60 10.17
C GLY A 182 0.29 19.37 9.55
N GLY A 183 0.05 20.66 9.30
CA GLY A 183 0.99 21.58 8.64
C GLY A 183 0.82 21.56 7.12
N LYS A 184 1.36 20.54 6.46
CA LYS A 184 1.25 20.40 4.98
C LYS A 184 -0.10 19.85 4.55
N ARG A 185 -0.57 18.81 5.25
CA ARG A 185 -1.81 18.08 4.98
C ARG A 185 -2.33 17.51 6.30
N GLU A 186 -3.64 17.44 6.44
CA GLU A 186 -4.29 16.93 7.64
C GLU A 186 -4.82 15.51 7.40
N PRO A 187 -4.40 14.52 8.21
CA PRO A 187 -5.00 13.19 8.19
C PRO A 187 -6.35 13.20 8.91
N ALA A 188 -7.22 12.26 8.57
CA ALA A 188 -8.43 11.97 9.34
C ALA A 188 -8.06 11.46 10.75
N GLY A 189 -6.95 10.74 10.85
CA GLY A 189 -6.45 10.15 12.07
C GLY A 189 -5.48 9.02 11.77
N TRP A 190 -5.30 8.12 12.73
CA TRP A 190 -4.41 6.97 12.60
C TRP A 190 -5.02 5.69 13.17
N LEU A 191 -4.49 4.55 12.71
CA LEU A 191 -4.85 3.22 13.19
C LEU A 191 -3.62 2.54 13.82
N ARG A 192 -3.83 1.84 14.94
CA ARG A 192 -2.78 1.18 15.72
C ARG A 192 -3.06 -0.30 15.92
N LYS A 193 -1.99 -1.09 15.90
CA LYS A 193 -2.01 -2.46 16.40
C LYS A 193 -1.67 -2.44 17.88
N GLU A 194 -2.64 -2.78 18.73
CA GLU A 194 -2.43 -3.08 20.15
C GLU A 194 -1.91 -4.51 20.36
#